data_AF-A0A176ZD65-F1
#
_entry.id   AF-A0A176ZD65-F1
#
_cell.length_a   1.000
_cell.length_b   1.000
_cell.length_c   1.000
_cell.angle_alpha   90.00
_cell.angle_beta   90.00
_cell.angle_gamma   90.00
#
_symmetry.space_group_name_H-M   'P 1'
#
loop_
_entity.id
_entity.type
_entity.pdbx_description
1 polymer ?
#
loop_
_entity_poly.entity_id
_entity_poly.type
_entity_poly.pdbx_seq_one_letter_code
_entity_poly.pdbx_strand_id
1 'polypeptide(L)'
;MRKLIKTNYAGLDRSVGWVSFQPDGSISFGLSDRTYVSPRLCVRGYIWNVYNRITTQYVVPSDPSALLPVQNPHFTFHPDVTFHLKSNSDRKAENEAIFDAIVDVGIVLNQQGEMPWIRATSAPIEDLKQPGAIRGSEIDTQDLVFNVPAIVAAASITVEIDFVRPEAILSEQPSPNSWQYEWQKVGLRIRAGYCAPQIATLSWFHSA
;
A
#
# COMPACT_ATOMS: atom_id res chain seq x y z
N MET A 1 5.36 1.84 -14.97
CA MET A 1 5.66 0.42 -14.71
C MET A 1 4.80 -0.06 -13.55
N ARG A 2 4.19 -1.26 -13.56
CA ARG A 2 3.22 -1.69 -12.53
C ARG A 2 3.37 -3.16 -12.15
N LYS A 3 3.32 -3.46 -10.85
CA LYS A 3 3.28 -4.80 -10.25
C LYS A 3 1.88 -5.06 -9.70
N LEU A 4 1.30 -6.23 -10.00
CA LEU A 4 0.03 -6.65 -9.39
C LEU A 4 0.30 -7.48 -8.13
N ILE A 5 -0.57 -7.29 -7.15
CA ILE A 5 -0.62 -8.06 -5.91
C ILE A 5 -1.86 -8.94 -6.02
N LYS A 6 -1.64 -10.25 -6.09
CA LYS A 6 -2.67 -11.27 -6.31
C LYS A 6 -2.70 -12.23 -5.14
N THR A 7 -3.84 -12.86 -4.94
CA THR A 7 -3.95 -14.03 -4.06
C THR A 7 -4.55 -15.18 -4.83
N ASN A 8 -4.08 -16.39 -4.56
CA ASN A 8 -4.76 -17.62 -4.95
C ASN A 8 -5.50 -18.18 -3.73
N TYR A 9 -6.80 -18.40 -3.88
CA TYR A 9 -7.64 -18.99 -2.84
C TYR A 9 -8.60 -19.98 -3.47
N ALA A 10 -8.58 -21.23 -2.97
CA ALA A 10 -9.33 -22.35 -3.53
C ALA A 10 -9.12 -22.53 -5.05
N GLY A 11 -7.90 -22.30 -5.54
CA GLY A 11 -7.54 -22.43 -6.96
C GLY A 11 -7.97 -21.25 -7.83
N LEU A 12 -8.51 -20.19 -7.25
CA LEU A 12 -8.93 -18.99 -7.97
C LEU A 12 -8.02 -17.80 -7.66
N ASP A 13 -7.56 -17.13 -8.71
CA ASP A 13 -6.82 -15.87 -8.56
C ASP A 13 -7.77 -14.70 -8.31
N ARG A 14 -7.34 -13.81 -7.40
CA ARG A 14 -8.05 -12.60 -6.99
C ARG A 14 -7.09 -11.42 -6.94
N SER A 15 -7.57 -10.26 -7.40
CA SER A 15 -6.82 -9.01 -7.41
C SER A 15 -6.95 -8.32 -6.06
N VAL A 16 -5.84 -8.20 -5.34
CA VAL A 16 -5.78 -7.51 -4.05
C VAL A 16 -5.51 -6.03 -4.29
N GLY A 17 -4.44 -5.74 -5.02
CA GLY A 17 -3.97 -4.37 -5.25
C GLY A 17 -2.86 -4.31 -6.27
N TRP A 18 -2.17 -3.17 -6.29
CA TRP A 18 -1.09 -2.92 -7.22
C TRP A 18 -0.11 -1.89 -6.67
N VAL A 19 1.13 -1.99 -7.15
CA VAL A 19 2.16 -0.96 -6.96
C VAL A 19 2.61 -0.48 -8.34
N SER A 20 2.69 0.83 -8.54
CA SER A 20 3.16 1.45 -9.77
C SER A 20 4.42 2.24 -9.50
N PHE A 21 5.40 2.07 -10.37
CA PHE A 21 6.67 2.76 -10.42
C PHE A 21 6.66 3.70 -11.62
N GLN A 22 6.87 4.98 -11.40
CA GLN A 22 6.82 6.03 -12.41
C GLN A 22 8.23 6.52 -12.78
N PRO A 23 8.49 6.94 -14.03
CA PRO A 23 9.82 7.34 -14.48
C PRO A 23 10.47 8.48 -13.67
N ASP A 24 9.65 9.34 -13.08
CA ASP A 24 10.06 10.43 -12.18
C ASP A 24 10.54 9.93 -10.81
N GLY A 25 10.45 8.62 -10.54
CA GLY A 25 10.78 7.98 -9.27
C GLY A 25 9.60 7.80 -8.33
N SER A 26 8.42 8.30 -8.70
CA SER A 26 7.23 8.20 -7.88
C SER A 26 6.74 6.76 -7.78
N ILE A 27 6.22 6.43 -6.60
CA ILE A 27 5.70 5.11 -6.29
C ILE A 27 4.27 5.27 -5.81
N SER A 28 3.34 4.58 -6.46
CA SER A 28 1.93 4.60 -6.09
C SER A 28 1.45 3.22 -5.70
N PHE A 29 0.63 3.13 -4.66
CA PHE A 29 -0.09 1.92 -4.27
C PHE A 29 -1.59 2.16 -4.34
N GLY A 30 -2.36 1.16 -4.76
CA GLY A 30 -3.80 1.17 -4.65
C GLY A 30 -4.37 -0.23 -4.46
N LEU A 31 -5.49 -0.32 -3.75
CA LEU A 31 -6.29 -1.55 -3.71
C LEU A 31 -7.15 -1.68 -4.98
N SER A 32 -7.55 -2.91 -5.28
CA SER A 32 -8.40 -3.21 -6.45
C SER A 32 -9.90 -3.01 -6.19
N ASP A 33 -10.27 -2.75 -4.93
CA ASP A 33 -11.62 -2.63 -4.43
C ASP A 33 -11.96 -1.17 -4.03
N ARG A 34 -13.18 -0.98 -3.51
CA ARG A 34 -13.54 0.25 -2.80
C ARG A 34 -12.87 0.19 -1.43
N THR A 35 -12.11 1.21 -1.08
CA THR A 35 -11.38 1.25 0.19
C THR A 35 -12.01 2.25 1.14
N TYR A 36 -12.05 1.91 2.42
CA TYR A 36 -12.53 2.77 3.49
C TYR A 36 -11.35 3.40 4.23
N VAL A 37 -11.46 4.71 4.50
CA VAL A 37 -10.43 5.49 5.21
C VAL A 37 -11.05 6.34 6.31
N SER A 38 -10.25 6.78 7.27
CA SER A 38 -10.72 7.64 8.35
C SER A 38 -11.17 9.03 7.84
N PRO A 39 -12.35 9.55 8.24
CA PRO A 39 -12.81 10.90 7.91
C PRO A 39 -11.87 12.01 8.40
N ARG A 40 -11.08 11.74 9.45
CA ARG A 40 -10.09 12.69 9.99
C ARG A 40 -8.97 13.00 9.01
N LEU A 41 -8.80 12.19 7.96
CA LEU A 41 -7.79 12.37 6.94
C LEU A 41 -8.17 13.46 5.94
N CYS A 42 -9.46 13.61 5.63
CA CYS A 42 -10.01 14.65 4.74
C CYS A 42 -9.80 16.11 5.23
N VAL A 43 -9.08 16.31 6.34
CA VAL A 43 -8.89 17.61 7.00
C VAL A 43 -7.40 17.92 7.20
N ARG A 44 -6.47 17.08 6.70
CA ARG A 44 -5.04 17.23 7.00
C ARG A 44 -4.20 17.34 5.74
N GLY A 45 -3.65 18.53 5.53
CA GLY A 45 -2.53 18.74 4.63
C GLY A 45 -1.28 19.25 5.35
N TYR A 46 -0.14 19.07 4.69
CA TYR A 46 1.19 19.46 5.19
C TYR A 46 1.56 18.92 6.59
N ILE A 47 1.24 17.66 6.91
CA ILE A 47 1.80 17.04 8.12
C ILE A 47 3.32 16.81 7.90
N TRP A 48 4.14 17.58 8.61
CA TRP A 48 5.60 17.46 8.63
C TRP A 48 6.03 16.40 9.65
N ASN A 49 6.82 15.39 9.24
CA ASN A 49 7.24 14.32 10.15
C ASN A 49 8.75 14.29 10.48
N VAL A 50 9.62 15.00 9.74
CA VAL A 50 11.08 14.90 9.95
C VAL A 50 11.52 15.54 11.28
N TYR A 51 10.76 16.51 11.79
CA TYR A 51 11.02 17.19 13.08
C TYR A 51 9.96 16.90 14.16
N ASN A 52 8.79 16.38 13.75
CA ASN A 52 7.70 16.00 14.65
C ASN A 52 7.49 14.50 14.52
N ARG A 53 8.02 13.73 15.48
CA ARG A 53 7.90 12.26 15.59
C ARG A 53 6.47 11.79 15.92
N ILE A 54 5.48 12.30 15.22
CA ILE A 54 4.09 11.91 15.40
C ILE A 54 3.86 10.67 14.56
N THR A 55 3.82 9.52 15.22
CA THR A 55 3.35 8.27 14.62
C THR A 55 1.92 8.49 14.16
N THR A 56 1.75 8.71 12.86
CA THR A 56 0.42 8.77 12.26
C THR A 56 0.05 7.35 11.91
N GLN A 57 -0.40 6.58 12.91
CA GLN A 57 -0.93 5.24 12.73
C GLN A 57 -2.44 5.32 12.87
N TYR A 58 -3.17 5.03 11.81
CA TYR A 58 -4.62 4.87 11.85
C TYR A 58 -4.97 3.40 11.70
N VAL A 59 -4.82 2.63 12.78
CA VAL A 59 -5.48 1.34 12.90
C VAL A 59 -6.92 1.66 13.26
N VAL A 60 -7.87 1.46 12.34
CA VAL A 60 -9.28 1.66 12.63
C VAL A 60 -9.78 0.38 13.30
N PRO A 61 -10.07 0.39 14.61
CA PRO A 61 -10.54 -0.80 15.30
C PRO A 61 -12.06 -0.83 15.14
N SER A 62 -12.55 -1.68 14.24
CA SER A 62 -13.86 -2.34 14.33
C SER A 62 -15.17 -1.58 14.08
N ASP A 63 -15.21 -0.25 13.89
CA ASP A 63 -16.46 0.46 13.53
C ASP A 63 -16.46 0.96 12.06
N PRO A 64 -17.04 0.20 11.10
CA PRO A 64 -17.21 0.62 9.71
C PRO A 64 -17.95 1.94 9.51
N SER A 65 -18.85 2.32 10.43
CA SER A 65 -19.64 3.55 10.31
C SER A 65 -18.81 4.82 10.55
N ALA A 66 -17.67 4.66 11.23
CA ALA A 66 -16.70 5.73 11.45
C ALA A 66 -15.79 5.97 10.23
N LEU A 67 -15.97 5.24 9.12
CA LEU A 67 -15.14 5.35 7.91
C LEU A 67 -15.89 5.94 6.73
N LEU A 68 -15.16 6.67 5.89
CA LEU A 68 -15.65 7.15 4.61
C LEU A 68 -15.14 6.26 3.48
N PRO A 69 -16.03 5.82 2.56
CA PRO A 69 -15.61 5.12 1.37
C PRO A 69 -14.90 6.08 0.41
N VAL A 70 -13.78 5.64 -0.14
CA VAL A 70 -13.05 6.33 -1.20
C VAL A 70 -13.00 5.39 -2.40
N GLN A 71 -13.44 5.83 -3.58
CA GLN A 71 -13.40 4.96 -4.77
C GLN A 71 -12.03 5.01 -5.40
N ASN A 72 -11.46 3.83 -5.70
CA ASN A 72 -10.17 3.70 -6.36
C ASN A 72 -9.07 4.63 -5.76
N PRO A 73 -8.87 4.63 -4.43
CA PRO A 73 -7.82 5.43 -3.85
C PRO A 73 -6.46 4.93 -4.33
N HIS A 74 -5.56 5.87 -4.55
CA HIS A 74 -4.15 5.55 -4.70
C HIS A 74 -3.32 6.50 -3.83
N PHE A 75 -2.41 5.91 -3.09
CA PHE A 75 -1.44 6.61 -2.26
C PHE A 75 -0.13 6.70 -3.03
N THR A 76 0.40 7.90 -3.20
CA THR A 76 1.62 8.13 -3.97
C THR A 76 2.68 8.79 -3.11
N PHE A 77 3.88 8.24 -3.18
CA PHE A 77 5.13 8.89 -2.79
C PHE A 77 5.77 9.52 -4.01
N HIS A 78 6.21 10.77 -3.87
CA HIS A 78 7.05 11.47 -4.83
C HIS A 78 8.45 11.63 -4.23
N PRO A 79 9.53 11.45 -5.02
CA PRO A 79 10.90 11.57 -4.52
C PRO A 79 11.26 12.96 -3.99
N ASP A 80 10.44 13.98 -4.26
CA ASP A 80 10.53 15.34 -3.72
C ASP A 80 10.08 15.45 -2.25
N VAL A 81 10.11 14.33 -1.51
CA VAL A 81 9.70 14.16 -0.12
C VAL A 81 8.20 14.29 0.14
N THR A 82 7.34 14.25 -0.89
CA THR A 82 5.89 14.40 -0.69
C THR A 82 5.13 13.07 -0.78
N PHE A 83 4.07 12.97 0.02
CA PHE A 83 3.13 11.87 0.03
C PHE A 83 1.72 12.41 -0.15
N HIS A 84 0.87 11.69 -0.88
CA HIS A 84 -0.55 12.02 -0.92
C HIS A 84 -1.46 10.83 -1.19
N LEU A 85 -2.67 10.92 -0.64
CA LEU A 85 -3.81 10.07 -1.01
C LEU A 85 -4.71 10.84 -1.97
N LYS A 86 -4.99 10.26 -3.14
CA LYS A 86 -5.93 10.82 -4.11
C LYS A 86 -6.99 9.80 -4.51
N SER A 87 -8.15 10.32 -4.91
CA SER A 87 -9.21 9.59 -5.60
C SER A 87 -9.78 10.50 -6.68
N ASN A 88 -9.92 9.96 -7.89
CA ASN A 88 -10.45 10.73 -9.01
C ASN A 88 -11.94 11.07 -8.83
N SER A 89 -12.70 10.24 -8.11
CA SER A 89 -14.13 10.47 -7.87
C SER A 89 -14.40 11.38 -6.67
N ASP A 90 -13.46 11.45 -5.73
CA ASP A 90 -13.70 12.10 -4.43
C ASP A 90 -12.95 13.43 -4.29
N ARG A 91 -12.14 13.83 -5.29
CA ARG A 91 -11.51 15.16 -5.38
C ARG A 91 -12.53 16.22 -5.81
N LYS A 92 -12.57 17.39 -5.14
CA LYS A 92 -13.43 18.52 -5.58
C LYS A 92 -12.76 19.36 -6.68
N ALA A 93 -11.43 19.28 -6.79
CA ALA A 93 -10.63 19.88 -7.86
C ALA A 93 -9.49 18.94 -8.29
N GLU A 94 -8.93 19.11 -9.50
CA GLU A 94 -7.96 18.17 -10.07
C GLU A 94 -6.73 17.91 -9.19
N ASN A 95 -6.33 18.89 -8.38
CA ASN A 95 -5.13 18.87 -7.53
C ASN A 95 -5.43 18.68 -6.04
N GLU A 96 -6.68 18.51 -5.63
CA GLU A 96 -7.01 18.32 -4.23
C GLU A 96 -6.68 16.89 -3.80
N ALA A 97 -5.78 16.75 -2.82
CA ALA A 97 -5.53 15.49 -2.15
C ALA A 97 -6.52 15.29 -1.01
N ILE A 98 -6.92 14.04 -0.77
CA ILE A 98 -7.66 13.68 0.44
C ILE A 98 -6.74 13.84 1.66
N PHE A 99 -5.45 13.60 1.48
CA PHE A 99 -4.39 13.75 2.46
C PHE A 99 -3.08 14.06 1.75
N ASP A 100 -2.26 14.92 2.33
CA ASP A 100 -0.90 15.21 1.90
C ASP A 100 0.06 15.39 3.09
N ALA A 101 1.30 14.92 2.92
CA ALA A 101 2.36 15.00 3.93
C ALA A 101 3.73 15.16 3.29
N ILE A 102 4.68 15.62 4.10
CA ILE A 102 6.09 15.80 3.71
C ILE A 102 6.98 14.97 4.63
N VAL A 103 7.75 14.07 4.04
CA VAL A 103 8.67 13.14 4.71
C VAL A 103 9.89 12.87 3.84
N ASP A 104 11.08 13.12 4.39
CA ASP A 104 12.34 12.73 3.75
C ASP A 104 12.65 11.25 4.03
N VAL A 105 12.26 10.38 3.10
CA VAL A 105 12.48 8.92 3.19
C VAL A 105 13.98 8.60 3.35
N GLY A 106 14.87 9.33 2.66
CA GLY A 106 16.30 9.07 2.73
C GLY A 106 16.86 9.29 4.13
N ILE A 107 16.45 10.38 4.81
CA ILE A 107 16.85 10.63 6.19
C ILE A 107 16.33 9.54 7.13
N VAL A 108 15.06 9.14 7.00
CA VAL A 108 14.47 8.10 7.87
C VAL A 108 15.19 6.77 7.70
N LEU A 109 15.44 6.36 6.45
CA LEU A 109 16.15 5.13 6.13
C LEU A 109 17.60 5.14 6.65
N ASN A 110 18.28 6.28 6.59
CA ASN A 110 19.63 6.41 7.17
C ASN A 110 19.63 6.25 8.68
N GLN A 111 18.60 6.71 9.37
CA GLN A 111 18.49 6.63 10.83
C GLN A 111 18.02 5.26 11.33
N GLN A 112 17.13 4.59 10.60
CA GLN A 112 16.36 3.44 11.10
C GLN A 112 16.49 2.17 10.25
N GLY A 113 16.98 2.30 9.02
CA GLY A 113 17.11 1.20 8.05
C GLY A 113 15.82 0.84 7.30
N GLU A 114 14.66 1.14 7.88
CA GLU A 114 13.34 0.84 7.33
C GLU A 114 12.34 1.94 7.73
N MET A 115 11.39 2.23 6.84
CA MET A 115 10.28 3.15 7.08
C MET A 115 8.98 2.46 6.66
N PRO A 116 8.12 2.06 7.61
CA PRO A 116 6.79 1.56 7.28
C PRO A 116 6.01 2.60 6.48
N TRP A 117 5.41 2.20 5.37
CA TRP A 117 4.67 3.11 4.50
C TRP A 117 3.17 2.79 4.45
N ILE A 118 2.78 1.63 3.95
CA ILE A 118 1.37 1.23 3.79
C ILE A 118 1.07 0.00 4.63
N ARG A 119 -0.10 -0.02 5.28
CA ARG A 119 -0.78 -1.24 5.73
C ARG A 119 -2.22 -1.21 5.23
N ALA A 120 -2.52 -2.12 4.32
CA ALA A 120 -3.84 -2.22 3.70
C ALA A 120 -4.47 -3.57 4.02
N THR A 121 -5.79 -3.58 4.15
CA THR A 121 -6.58 -4.81 4.22
C THR A 121 -7.56 -4.77 3.06
N SER A 122 -7.70 -5.86 2.32
CA SER A 122 -8.67 -5.97 1.25
C SER A 122 -10.08 -6.24 1.79
N ALA A 123 -11.09 -6.10 0.94
CA ALA A 123 -12.38 -6.75 1.16
C ALA A 123 -12.19 -8.28 1.28
N PRO A 124 -13.19 -9.01 1.81
CA PRO A 124 -13.14 -10.47 1.83
C PRO A 124 -12.81 -11.03 0.45
N ILE A 125 -12.00 -12.10 0.40
CA ILE A 125 -11.47 -12.66 -0.85
C ILE A 125 -12.59 -13.02 -1.85
N GLU A 126 -13.75 -13.43 -1.35
CA GLU A 126 -14.94 -13.73 -2.16
C GLU A 126 -15.51 -12.52 -2.91
N ASP A 127 -15.34 -11.31 -2.36
CA ASP A 127 -15.78 -10.04 -2.95
C ASP A 127 -14.73 -9.43 -3.89
N LEU A 128 -13.51 -9.98 -3.90
CA LEU A 128 -12.44 -9.49 -4.76
C LEU A 128 -12.70 -9.87 -6.22
N LYS A 129 -12.35 -8.95 -7.10
CA LYS A 129 -12.44 -9.16 -8.55
C LYS A 129 -11.34 -10.11 -9.02
N GLN A 130 -11.61 -10.82 -10.11
CA GLN A 130 -10.55 -11.50 -10.84
C GLN A 130 -9.53 -10.47 -11.35
N PRO A 131 -8.22 -10.81 -11.36
CA PRO A 131 -7.21 -9.92 -11.89
C PRO A 131 -7.45 -9.63 -13.38
N GLY A 132 -7.38 -8.36 -13.75
CA GLY A 132 -7.40 -7.95 -15.15
C GLY A 132 -6.10 -8.36 -15.89
N ALA A 133 -6.09 -8.19 -17.21
CA ALA A 133 -4.90 -8.42 -18.03
C ALA A 133 -3.73 -7.54 -17.56
N ILE A 134 -2.52 -8.13 -17.51
CA ILE A 134 -1.28 -7.44 -17.16
C ILE A 134 -1.06 -6.34 -18.21
N ARG A 135 -1.12 -5.06 -17.81
CA ARG A 135 -0.60 -3.97 -18.63
C ARG A 135 0.92 -4.03 -18.51
N GLY A 136 1.60 -4.23 -19.63
CA GLY A 136 3.02 -4.59 -19.73
C GLY A 136 3.91 -4.02 -18.62
N SER A 137 4.62 -4.92 -17.93
CA SER A 137 5.58 -4.55 -16.90
C SER A 137 6.97 -4.99 -17.36
N GLU A 138 7.90 -4.03 -17.45
CA GLU A 138 9.32 -4.27 -17.77
C GLU A 138 10.13 -4.77 -16.56
N ILE A 139 9.49 -4.97 -15.40
CA ILE A 139 10.05 -5.70 -14.24
C ILE A 139 9.68 -7.16 -14.39
N ASP A 140 10.60 -8.08 -14.04
CA ASP A 140 10.34 -9.51 -14.00
C ASP A 140 8.95 -9.80 -13.40
N THR A 141 8.12 -10.34 -14.28
CA THR A 141 6.65 -10.18 -14.29
C THR A 141 5.94 -11.19 -13.43
N GLN A 142 6.67 -11.96 -12.60
CA GLN A 142 6.03 -12.87 -11.67
C GLN A 142 5.21 -12.06 -10.70
N ASP A 143 3.91 -11.97 -10.96
CA ASP A 143 2.96 -11.33 -10.08
C ASP A 143 3.20 -11.82 -8.66
N LEU A 144 3.02 -10.92 -7.71
CA LEU A 144 3.17 -11.32 -6.34
C LEU A 144 1.90 -12.10 -5.95
N VAL A 145 1.98 -13.43 -6.07
CA VAL A 145 0.88 -14.36 -5.79
C VAL A 145 1.06 -14.95 -4.40
N PHE A 146 0.13 -14.62 -3.52
CA PHE A 146 0.07 -15.20 -2.17
C PHE A 146 -0.94 -16.32 -2.12
N ASN A 147 -0.58 -17.44 -1.50
CA ASN A 147 -1.48 -18.59 -1.37
C ASN A 147 -2.17 -18.55 -0.01
N VAL A 148 -3.51 -18.49 -0.03
CA VAL A 148 -4.31 -18.65 1.19
C VAL A 148 -4.69 -20.13 1.34
N PRO A 149 -4.37 -20.78 2.47
CA PRO A 149 -4.69 -22.19 2.67
C PRO A 149 -6.19 -22.46 2.52
N ALA A 150 -6.55 -23.51 1.78
CA ALA A 150 -7.95 -23.87 1.53
C ALA A 150 -8.76 -24.21 2.79
N ILE A 151 -8.09 -24.47 3.93
CA ILE A 151 -8.74 -24.68 5.24
C ILE A 151 -9.31 -23.39 5.84
N VAL A 152 -8.86 -22.23 5.38
CA VAL A 152 -9.37 -20.93 5.84
C VAL A 152 -10.69 -20.67 5.12
N ALA A 153 -11.83 -20.83 5.80
CA ALA A 153 -13.14 -20.75 5.18
C ALA A 153 -13.48 -19.37 4.56
N ALA A 154 -12.99 -18.30 5.19
CA ALA A 154 -13.14 -16.94 4.71
C ALA A 154 -11.98 -16.09 5.25
N ALA A 155 -11.48 -15.16 4.44
CA ALA A 155 -10.42 -14.25 4.83
C ALA A 155 -10.43 -12.95 4.02
N SER A 156 -9.77 -11.94 4.57
CA SER A 156 -9.27 -10.78 3.83
C SER A 156 -7.74 -10.88 3.69
N ILE A 157 -7.16 -10.17 2.72
CA ILE A 157 -5.71 -10.10 2.54
C ILE A 157 -5.16 -8.85 3.20
N THR A 158 -4.10 -8.99 3.99
CA THR A 158 -3.32 -7.86 4.49
C THR A 158 -2.12 -7.63 3.58
N VAL A 159 -1.82 -6.37 3.28
CA VAL A 159 -0.67 -5.95 2.48
C VAL A 159 0.12 -4.93 3.28
N GLU A 160 1.42 -5.16 3.41
CA GLU A 160 2.36 -4.26 4.04
C GLU A 160 3.37 -3.79 3.00
N ILE A 161 3.60 -2.49 2.90
CA ILE A 161 4.63 -1.91 2.05
C ILE A 161 5.52 -1.03 2.91
N ASP A 162 6.80 -1.31 2.87
CA ASP A 162 7.83 -0.63 3.64
C ASP A 162 8.91 -0.11 2.67
N PHE A 163 9.40 1.10 2.92
CA PHE A 163 10.66 1.53 2.34
C PHE A 163 11.78 0.93 3.17
N VAL A 164 12.82 0.45 2.50
CA VAL A 164 14.03 -0.09 3.12
C VAL A 164 15.24 0.50 2.42
N ARG A 165 16.40 0.44 3.09
CA ARG A 165 17.66 0.79 2.42
C ARG A 165 17.92 -0.18 1.25
N PRO A 166 18.39 0.29 0.07
CA PRO A 166 18.69 -0.58 -1.08
C PRO A 166 19.58 -1.78 -0.72
N GLU A 167 20.61 -1.58 0.10
CA GLU A 167 21.52 -2.63 0.53
C GLU A 167 20.86 -3.72 1.37
N ALA A 168 19.73 -3.44 2.02
CA ALA A 168 18.99 -4.42 2.81
C ALA A 168 18.31 -5.47 1.92
N ILE A 169 17.89 -5.08 0.70
CA ILE A 169 17.21 -5.97 -0.26
C ILE A 169 18.10 -7.14 -0.66
N LEU A 170 19.40 -6.88 -0.84
CA LEU A 170 20.37 -7.88 -1.29
C LEU A 170 20.73 -8.90 -0.20
N SER A 171 20.46 -8.58 1.06
CA SER A 171 20.90 -9.36 2.23
C SER A 171 19.85 -10.34 2.75
N GLU A 172 18.58 -10.15 2.41
CA GLU A 172 17.48 -10.97 2.92
C GLU A 172 17.08 -12.09 1.96
N GLN A 173 16.85 -13.29 2.52
CA GLN A 173 16.32 -14.40 1.75
C GLN A 173 14.87 -14.12 1.34
N PRO A 174 14.47 -14.42 0.09
CA PRO A 174 13.08 -14.30 -0.33
C PRO A 174 12.19 -15.16 0.57
N SER A 175 11.17 -14.56 1.19
CA SER A 175 10.10 -15.33 1.83
C SER A 175 8.95 -15.54 0.83
N PRO A 176 8.18 -16.64 0.93
CA PRO A 176 7.05 -16.90 0.04
C PRO A 176 5.99 -15.80 0.05
N ASN A 177 5.96 -15.03 1.15
CA ASN A 177 5.00 -13.97 1.41
C ASN A 177 5.63 -12.57 1.36
N SER A 178 6.82 -12.43 0.75
CA SER A 178 7.47 -11.14 0.57
C SER A 178 8.04 -10.97 -0.83
N TRP A 179 7.93 -9.76 -1.36
CA TRP A 179 8.62 -9.33 -2.56
C TRP A 179 9.43 -8.10 -2.25
N GLN A 180 10.63 -8.01 -2.82
CA GLN A 180 11.52 -6.87 -2.61
C GLN A 180 12.01 -6.37 -3.97
N TYR A 181 12.17 -5.06 -4.09
CA TYR A 181 12.62 -4.43 -5.32
C TYR A 181 13.26 -3.09 -5.07
N GLU A 182 14.43 -2.88 -5.68
CA GLU A 182 15.10 -1.59 -5.65
C GLU A 182 14.52 -0.68 -6.74
N TRP A 183 14.09 0.52 -6.34
CA TRP A 183 13.63 1.55 -7.26
C TRP A 183 14.38 2.84 -7.02
N GLN A 184 15.25 3.18 -7.98
CA GLN A 184 16.14 4.34 -7.92
C GLN A 184 17.00 4.37 -6.64
N LYS A 185 16.65 5.19 -5.65
CA LYS A 185 17.43 5.40 -4.42
C LYS A 185 16.84 4.71 -3.19
N VAL A 186 15.71 4.02 -3.34
CA VAL A 186 15.01 3.36 -2.23
C VAL A 186 14.77 1.90 -2.56
N GLY A 187 14.84 1.07 -1.53
CA GLY A 187 14.30 -0.28 -1.59
C GLY A 187 12.83 -0.30 -1.21
N LEU A 188 12.05 -1.17 -1.83
CA LEU A 188 10.70 -1.50 -1.42
C LEU A 188 10.61 -2.94 -0.98
N ARG A 189 9.94 -3.16 0.15
CA ARG A 189 9.55 -4.47 0.64
C ARG A 189 8.04 -4.53 0.72
N ILE A 190 7.44 -5.51 0.04
CA ILE A 190 6.02 -5.80 0.09
C ILE A 190 5.86 -7.14 0.80
N ARG A 191 5.04 -7.18 1.85
CA ARG A 191 4.60 -8.42 2.51
C ARG A 191 3.10 -8.57 2.37
N ALA A 192 2.60 -9.80 2.34
CA ALA A 192 1.17 -10.02 2.53
C ALA A 192 0.88 -11.20 3.44
N GLY A 193 -0.30 -11.15 4.03
CA GLY A 193 -0.85 -12.20 4.86
C GLY A 193 -2.36 -12.29 4.66
N TYR A 194 -3.00 -13.06 5.53
CA TYR A 194 -4.46 -13.13 5.58
C TYR A 194 -4.94 -12.93 7.02
N CYS A 195 -6.13 -12.39 7.16
CA CYS A 195 -6.81 -12.17 8.43
C CYS A 195 -8.28 -12.57 8.34
N ALA A 196 -8.99 -12.54 9.46
CA ALA A 196 -10.44 -12.72 9.46
C ALA A 196 -11.11 -11.71 8.49
N PRO A 197 -12.23 -12.06 7.85
CA PRO A 197 -12.93 -11.17 6.92
C PRO A 197 -13.15 -9.77 7.51
N GLN A 198 -12.71 -8.77 6.77
CA GLN A 198 -12.77 -7.36 7.15
C GLN A 198 -13.15 -6.51 5.94
N ILE A 199 -13.72 -5.33 6.23
CA ILE A 199 -13.90 -4.31 5.20
C ILE A 199 -12.54 -3.84 4.66
N ALA A 200 -12.50 -3.48 3.38
CA ALA A 200 -11.30 -2.96 2.76
C ALA A 200 -10.86 -1.66 3.44
N THR A 201 -9.63 -1.61 3.95
CA THR A 201 -9.08 -0.45 4.65
C THR A 201 -7.68 -0.13 4.14
N LEU A 202 -7.36 1.17 4.15
CA LEU A 202 -6.01 1.65 3.87
C LEU A 202 -5.55 2.50 5.03
N SER A 203 -4.46 2.06 5.65
CA SER A 203 -3.71 2.83 6.62
C SER A 203 -2.29 3.03 6.11
N TRP A 204 -1.66 4.09 6.57
CA TRP A 204 -0.28 4.41 6.26
C TRP A 204 0.40 4.89 7.52
N PHE A 205 1.71 4.77 7.52
CA PHE A 205 2.55 5.05 8.66
C PHE A 205 3.51 6.16 8.29
N HIS A 206 3.58 7.15 9.16
CA HIS A 206 4.65 8.12 9.17
C HIS A 206 5.18 8.10 10.60
N SER A 207 6.19 7.28 10.86
CA SER A 207 6.94 7.31 12.10
C SER A 207 8.42 7.28 11.74
N ALA A 208 9.13 8.29 12.21
CA ALA A 208 10.57 8.33 12.39
C ALA A 208 10.81 8.66 13.87
#